data_AF-A0A6I0F5X6-F1
#
_entry.id   AF-A0A6I0F5X6-F1
#
_cell.length_a   1.000
_cell.length_b   1.000
_cell.length_c   1.000
_cell.angle_alpha   90.00
_cell.angle_beta   90.00
_cell.angle_gamma   90.00
#
_symmetry.space_group_name_H-M   'P 1'
#
loop_
_entity.id
_entity.type
_entity.pdbx_description
1 polymer ?
#
loop_
_entity_poly.entity_id
_entity_poly.type
_entity_poly.pdbx_seq_one_letter_code
_entity_poly.pdbx_strand_id
1 'polypeptide(L)'
;MDFGLILAGLGIFLMAGGILQFSKQNRKKEEELIEAVEIDRKLLEAKLVKRDMEELLKVATLQSEEIVTKIQREVEQAKTNLAHQEHNKLPVEKEVVNKKVEVVSSVPQKVASRPYYIEEYRQQLEGKNYSKSKNSPQSLYQQGEEYIRLLDKGTPQNWSKNERYEQIPVLRQMGIQDREIAQLLHIGLGELQLISELRRRA
;
A
#
# COMPACT_ATOMS: atom_id res chain seq x y z
N MET A 1 24.46 -42.65 63.07
CA MET A 1 23.60 -42.05 62.03
C MET A 1 24.03 -40.61 61.89
N ASP A 2 24.61 -40.26 60.74
CA ASP A 2 25.28 -38.98 60.54
C ASP A 2 24.27 -37.87 60.21
N PHE A 3 23.80 -37.19 61.25
CA PHE A 3 22.87 -36.05 61.17
C PHE A 3 23.34 -34.94 60.20
N GLY A 4 24.65 -34.77 60.04
CA GLY A 4 25.23 -33.79 59.11
C GLY A 4 24.93 -34.08 57.64
N LEU A 5 24.85 -35.36 57.26
CA LEU A 5 24.59 -35.78 55.87
C LEU A 5 23.12 -35.56 55.50
N ILE A 6 22.23 -35.79 56.46
CA ILE A 6 20.78 -35.53 56.31
C ILE A 6 20.53 -34.01 56.16
N LEU A 7 21.18 -33.18 56.98
CA LEU A 7 21.02 -31.73 56.93
C LEU A 7 21.55 -31.13 55.62
N ALA A 8 22.71 -31.60 55.14
CA ALA A 8 23.27 -31.19 53.86
C ALA A 8 22.37 -31.59 52.67
N GLY A 9 21.82 -32.81 52.69
CA GLY A 9 20.87 -33.27 51.67
C GLY A 9 19.60 -32.43 51.60
N LEU A 10 19.06 -32.04 52.76
CA LEU A 10 17.87 -31.18 52.86
C LEU A 10 18.11 -29.76 52.34
N GLY A 11 19.31 -29.21 52.59
CA GLY A 11 19.73 -27.90 52.06
C GLY A 11 19.83 -27.86 50.54
N ILE A 12 20.40 -28.91 49.93
CA ILE A 12 20.50 -29.03 48.46
C ILE A 12 19.09 -29.14 47.84
N PHE A 13 18.20 -29.92 48.48
CA PHE A 13 16.83 -30.09 47.99
C PHE A 13 16.03 -28.78 48.02
N LEU A 14 16.17 -27.98 49.08
CA LEU A 14 15.52 -26.66 49.20
C LEU A 14 16.05 -25.66 48.16
N MET A 15 17.37 -25.62 47.94
CA MET A 15 17.98 -24.79 46.90
C MET A 15 17.49 -25.18 45.50
N ALA A 16 17.48 -26.48 45.19
CA ALA A 16 17.00 -26.99 43.91
C ALA A 16 15.50 -26.67 43.68
N GLY A 17 14.68 -26.81 44.72
CA GLY A 17 13.27 -26.43 44.68
C GLY A 17 13.05 -24.94 44.44
N GLY A 18 13.84 -24.08 45.09
CA GLY A 18 13.79 -22.63 44.92
C GLY A 18 14.17 -22.19 43.51
N ILE A 19 15.24 -22.75 42.93
CA ILE A 19 15.67 -22.46 41.56
C ILE A 19 14.61 -22.88 40.54
N LEU A 20 13.98 -24.06 40.74
CA LEU A 20 12.92 -24.53 39.84
C LEU A 20 11.67 -23.63 39.88
N GLN A 21 11.24 -23.20 41.07
CA GLN A 21 10.10 -22.30 41.21
C GLN A 21 10.39 -20.92 40.61
N PHE A 22 11.56 -20.35 40.91
CA PHE A 22 11.95 -19.04 40.38
C PHE A 22 12.04 -19.05 38.85
N SER A 23 12.61 -20.11 38.27
CA SER A 23 12.68 -20.26 36.81
C SER A 23 11.29 -20.35 36.17
N LYS A 24 10.37 -21.13 36.74
CA LYS A 24 8.99 -21.23 36.23
C LYS A 24 8.22 -19.91 36.37
N GLN A 25 8.43 -19.18 37.46
CA GLN A 25 7.74 -17.92 37.70
C GLN A 25 8.22 -16.81 36.76
N ASN A 26 9.52 -16.75 36.44
CA ASN A 26 10.05 -15.79 35.49
C ASN A 26 9.56 -16.07 34.06
N ARG A 27 9.51 -17.35 33.65
CA ARG A 27 8.95 -17.71 32.33
C ARG A 27 7.50 -17.26 32.16
N LYS A 28 6.67 -17.47 33.19
CA LYS A 28 5.26 -17.00 33.16
C LYS A 28 5.16 -15.49 33.05
N LYS A 29 5.98 -14.75 33.80
CA LYS A 29 5.99 -13.27 33.73
C LYS A 29 6.46 -12.76 32.37
N GLU A 30 7.44 -13.42 31.75
CA GLU A 30 7.89 -13.07 30.40
C GLU A 30 6.80 -13.37 29.36
N GLU A 31 6.12 -14.51 29.45
CA GLU A 31 4.98 -14.85 28.59
C GLU A 31 3.84 -13.83 28.73
N GLU A 32 3.44 -13.49 29.95
CA GLU A 32 2.40 -12.48 30.21
C GLU A 32 2.77 -11.09 29.66
N LEU A 33 4.05 -10.69 29.73
CA LEU A 33 4.53 -9.43 29.15
C LEU A 33 4.47 -9.43 27.63
N ILE A 34 4.82 -10.55 26.99
CA ILE A 34 4.75 -10.69 25.53
C ILE A 34 3.29 -10.64 25.07
N GLU A 35 2.40 -11.32 25.76
CA GLU A 35 0.95 -11.29 25.46
C GLU A 35 0.36 -9.89 25.63
N ALA A 36 0.72 -9.17 26.69
CA ALA A 36 0.25 -7.79 26.90
C ALA A 36 0.71 -6.85 25.77
N VAL A 37 1.97 -6.97 25.33
CA VAL A 37 2.50 -6.17 24.20
C VAL A 37 1.79 -6.53 22.89
N GLU A 38 1.46 -7.81 22.67
CA GLU A 38 0.74 -8.23 21.48
C GLU A 38 -0.71 -7.70 21.48
N ILE A 39 -1.38 -7.71 22.64
CA ILE A 39 -2.72 -7.14 22.80
C ILE A 39 -2.71 -5.63 22.54
N ASP A 40 -1.75 -4.89 23.10
CA ASP A 40 -1.64 -3.45 22.88
C ASP A 40 -1.36 -3.11 21.41
N ARG A 41 -0.52 -3.91 20.75
CA ARG A 41 -0.28 -3.78 19.31
C ARG A 41 -1.56 -4.01 18.51
N LYS A 42 -2.31 -5.08 18.79
CA LYS A 42 -3.60 -5.36 18.14
C LYS A 42 -4.61 -4.24 18.37
N LEU A 43 -4.61 -3.64 19.56
CA LEU A 43 -5.48 -2.51 19.90
C LEU A 43 -5.11 -1.24 19.13
N LEU A 44 -3.81 -0.96 18.95
CA LEU A 44 -3.32 0.15 18.12
C LEU A 44 -3.68 -0.06 16.65
N GLU A 45 -3.48 -1.26 16.12
CA GLU A 45 -3.86 -1.62 14.75
C GLU A 45 -5.37 -1.45 14.54
N ALA A 46 -6.20 -1.93 15.47
CA ALA A 46 -7.66 -1.75 15.41
C ALA A 46 -8.09 -0.27 15.48
N LYS A 47 -7.43 0.56 16.31
CA LYS A 47 -7.69 2.00 16.37
C LYS A 47 -7.33 2.70 15.07
N LEU A 48 -6.26 2.28 14.40
CA LEU A 48 -5.81 2.85 13.14
C LEU A 48 -6.80 2.50 12.02
N VAL A 49 -7.16 1.22 11.89
CA VAL A 49 -8.20 0.76 10.95
C VAL A 49 -9.53 1.49 11.16
N LYS A 50 -9.93 1.72 12.41
CA LYS A 50 -11.15 2.48 12.72
C LYS A 50 -11.09 3.90 12.16
N ARG A 51 -9.97 4.61 12.36
CA ARG A 51 -9.79 5.97 11.84
C ARG A 51 -9.83 5.99 10.31
N ASP A 52 -9.12 5.07 9.68
CA ASP A 52 -9.07 4.97 8.22
C ASP A 52 -10.47 4.69 7.65
N MET A 53 -11.25 3.84 8.31
CA MET A 53 -12.63 3.54 7.91
C MET A 53 -13.55 4.76 8.07
N GLU A 54 -13.39 5.55 9.13
CA GLU A 54 -14.14 6.81 9.30
C GLU A 54 -13.79 7.84 8.22
N GLU A 55 -12.51 7.92 7.82
CA GLU A 55 -12.07 8.82 6.76
C GLU A 55 -12.58 8.37 5.38
N LEU A 56 -12.51 7.07 5.07
CA LEU A 56 -13.09 6.51 3.86
C LEU A 56 -14.61 6.74 3.78
N LEU A 57 -15.32 6.57 4.90
CA LEU A 57 -16.75 6.87 4.96
C LEU A 57 -17.02 8.35 4.69
N LYS A 58 -16.21 9.25 5.26
CA LYS A 58 -16.34 10.69 5.01
C LYS A 58 -16.10 11.06 3.55
N VAL A 59 -15.06 10.49 2.93
CA VAL A 59 -14.78 10.68 1.49
C VAL A 59 -15.93 10.14 0.65
N ALA A 60 -16.44 8.95 0.97
CA ALA A 60 -17.58 8.36 0.27
C ALA A 60 -18.86 9.21 0.40
N THR A 61 -19.13 9.78 1.58
CA THR A 61 -20.27 10.69 1.77
C THR A 61 -20.13 11.99 0.99
N LEU A 62 -18.92 12.57 0.93
CA LEU A 62 -18.69 13.78 0.15
C LEU A 62 -18.83 13.52 -1.35
N GLN A 63 -18.32 12.37 -1.83
CA GLN A 63 -18.47 11.96 -3.23
C GLN A 63 -19.92 11.65 -3.58
N SER A 64 -20.69 11.02 -2.69
CA SER A 64 -22.10 10.74 -2.94
C SER A 64 -22.91 12.03 -3.02
N GLU A 65 -22.64 13.01 -2.16
CA GLU A 65 -23.24 14.35 -2.25
C GLU A 65 -22.86 15.05 -3.57
N GLU A 66 -21.59 14.99 -3.98
CA GLU A 66 -21.15 15.56 -5.26
C GLU A 66 -21.87 14.92 -6.45
N ILE A 67 -21.99 13.58 -6.47
CA ILE A 67 -22.71 12.85 -7.51
C ILE A 67 -24.19 13.24 -7.52
N VAL A 68 -24.84 13.32 -6.35
CA VAL A 68 -26.25 13.73 -6.25
C VAL A 68 -26.45 15.15 -6.79
N THR A 69 -25.59 16.10 -6.43
CA THR A 69 -25.70 17.48 -6.95
C THR A 69 -25.42 17.56 -8.45
N LYS A 70 -24.54 16.70 -8.99
CA LYS A 70 -24.29 16.61 -10.43
C LYS A 70 -25.49 16.04 -11.16
N ILE A 71 -26.10 14.96 -10.65
CA ILE A 71 -27.31 14.37 -11.20
C ILE A 71 -28.46 15.38 -11.17
N GLN A 72 -28.65 16.09 -10.05
CA GLN A 72 -29.68 17.14 -9.96
C GLN A 72 -29.48 18.22 -11.04
N ARG A 73 -28.23 18.68 -11.24
CA ARG A 73 -27.91 19.64 -12.30
C ARG A 73 -28.16 19.09 -13.71
N GLU A 74 -27.79 17.83 -13.97
CA GLU A 74 -28.06 17.18 -15.25
C GLU A 74 -29.57 17.00 -15.50
N VAL A 75 -30.35 16.69 -14.45
CA VAL A 75 -31.82 16.60 -14.52
C VAL A 75 -32.45 17.96 -14.78
N GLU A 76 -31.97 19.03 -14.13
CA GLU A 76 -32.44 20.39 -14.40
C GLU A 76 -32.09 20.85 -15.82
N GLN A 77 -30.87 20.55 -16.28
CA GLN A 77 -30.45 20.82 -17.67
C GLN A 77 -31.28 20.01 -18.68
N ALA A 78 -31.57 18.74 -18.39
CA ALA A 78 -32.43 17.93 -19.24
C ALA A 78 -33.86 18.50 -19.28
N LYS A 79 -34.39 18.97 -18.15
CA LYS A 79 -35.72 19.59 -18.05
C LYS A 79 -35.80 20.91 -18.82
N THR A 80 -34.77 21.76 -18.74
CA THR A 80 -34.73 23.00 -19.53
C THR A 80 -34.57 22.70 -21.02
N ASN A 81 -33.72 21.75 -21.40
CA ASN A 81 -33.57 21.34 -22.80
C ASN A 81 -34.86 20.72 -23.39
N LEU A 82 -35.61 19.96 -22.60
CA LEU A 82 -36.94 19.46 -22.97
C LEU A 82 -37.94 20.61 -23.16
N ALA A 83 -37.98 21.58 -22.25
CA ALA A 83 -38.84 22.76 -22.40
C ALA A 83 -38.50 23.58 -23.66
N HIS A 84 -37.21 23.67 -24.03
CA HIS A 84 -36.78 24.33 -25.27
C HIS A 84 -37.12 23.52 -26.53
N GLN A 85 -37.17 22.18 -26.44
CA GLN A 85 -37.64 21.32 -27.53
C GLN A 85 -39.16 21.37 -27.70
N GLU A 86 -39.93 21.52 -26.63
CA GLU A 86 -41.39 21.67 -26.70
C GLU A 86 -41.79 23.02 -27.32
N HIS A 87 -41.03 24.10 -27.05
CA HIS A 87 -41.25 25.40 -27.71
C HIS A 87 -40.84 25.45 -29.20
N ASN A 88 -40.08 24.48 -29.70
CA ASN A 88 -39.58 24.45 -31.08
C ASN A 88 -40.31 23.47 -32.01
N LYS A 89 -41.43 22.89 -31.59
CA LYS A 89 -42.24 22.00 -32.45
C LYS A 89 -43.49 22.69 -32.98
N LEU A 90 -43.36 23.37 -34.13
CA LEU A 90 -44.29 23.42 -35.28
C LEU A 90 -43.69 24.35 -36.39
N PRO A 91 -43.97 24.10 -37.69
CA PRO A 91 -43.05 23.39 -38.58
C PRO A 91 -42.57 24.25 -39.76
N VAL A 92 -41.34 24.04 -40.27
CA VAL A 92 -40.96 24.51 -41.62
C VAL A 92 -40.02 23.52 -42.32
N GLU A 93 -40.42 23.28 -43.57
CA GLU A 93 -39.92 22.41 -44.63
C GLU A 93 -38.67 23.00 -45.34
N LYS A 94 -37.80 22.12 -45.88
CA LYS A 94 -36.68 22.38 -46.84
C LYS A 94 -35.45 23.11 -46.23
N GLU A 95 -34.20 22.97 -46.66
CA GLU A 95 -33.59 22.46 -47.88
C GLU A 95 -32.08 22.19 -47.64
N VAL A 96 -31.53 21.37 -48.53
CA VAL A 96 -30.14 20.97 -48.81
C VAL A 96 -29.06 22.06 -48.59
N VAL A 97 -27.84 21.68 -48.16
CA VAL A 97 -26.56 21.85 -48.90
C VAL A 97 -25.33 21.50 -48.05
N ASN A 98 -24.52 20.66 -48.70
CA ASN A 98 -23.24 20.08 -48.38
C ASN A 98 -22.12 21.14 -48.21
N LYS A 99 -21.25 21.01 -47.20
CA LYS A 99 -19.89 21.60 -47.24
C LYS A 99 -18.89 20.78 -46.43
N LYS A 100 -18.10 19.99 -47.16
CA LYS A 100 -16.84 19.34 -46.77
C LYS A 100 -15.75 20.40 -46.66
N VAL A 101 -14.99 20.49 -45.56
CA VAL A 101 -13.52 20.75 -45.50
C VAL A 101 -12.99 20.37 -44.11
N GLU A 102 -11.84 19.70 -44.12
CA GLU A 102 -10.96 19.32 -42.99
C GLU A 102 -10.69 20.43 -41.97
N VAL A 103 -10.71 20.07 -40.68
CA VAL A 103 -10.00 20.84 -39.63
C VAL A 103 -9.34 19.86 -38.65
N VAL A 104 -8.02 19.72 -38.83
CA VAL A 104 -6.97 19.56 -37.81
C VAL A 104 -7.44 19.14 -36.41
N SER A 105 -7.14 17.88 -36.05
CA SER A 105 -7.15 17.43 -34.66
C SER A 105 -6.00 18.12 -33.90
N SER A 106 -6.31 19.24 -33.25
CA SER A 106 -5.50 19.80 -32.18
C SER A 106 -6.30 19.71 -30.89
N VAL A 107 -6.29 18.54 -30.26
CA VAL A 107 -6.73 18.38 -28.87
C VAL A 107 -5.75 19.17 -28.00
N PRO A 108 -6.19 20.16 -27.22
CA PRO A 108 -5.31 20.79 -26.25
C PRO A 108 -4.96 19.76 -25.19
N GLN A 109 -3.67 19.41 -25.16
CA GLN A 109 -3.01 18.58 -24.16
C GLN A 109 -3.17 19.26 -22.80
N LYS A 110 -4.29 18.98 -22.12
CA LYS A 110 -4.54 19.42 -20.76
C LYS A 110 -3.62 18.60 -19.87
N VAL A 111 -2.53 19.24 -19.45
CA VAL A 111 -1.52 18.74 -18.52
C VAL A 111 -2.21 18.00 -17.39
N ALA A 112 -1.99 16.69 -17.33
CA ALA A 112 -2.49 15.84 -16.26
C ALA A 112 -1.96 16.38 -14.93
N SER A 113 -2.88 16.77 -14.05
CA SER A 113 -2.55 17.04 -12.64
C SER A 113 -1.72 15.88 -12.11
N ARG A 114 -0.55 16.22 -11.57
CA ARG A 114 0.36 15.25 -10.95
C ARG A 114 -0.42 14.41 -9.94
N PRO A 115 -0.33 13.07 -9.99
CA PRO A 115 -1.03 12.22 -9.03
C PRO A 115 -0.50 12.51 -7.61
N TYR A 116 -1.45 12.64 -6.68
CA TYR A 116 -1.27 12.93 -5.24
C TYR A 116 -0.17 12.10 -4.56
N TYR A 117 0.10 10.89 -5.07
CA TYR A 117 1.13 9.97 -4.60
C TYR A 117 2.58 10.55 -4.60
N ILE A 118 2.84 11.61 -5.38
CA ILE A 118 4.16 12.25 -5.43
C ILE A 118 4.42 13.14 -4.20
N GLU A 119 3.36 13.67 -3.55
CA GLU A 119 3.51 14.62 -2.44
C GLU A 119 3.80 13.92 -1.10
N GLU A 120 3.14 12.79 -0.82
CA GLU A 120 3.48 11.95 0.35
C GLU A 120 4.92 11.42 0.27
N TYR A 121 5.37 11.05 -0.93
CA TYR A 121 6.73 10.56 -1.14
C TYR A 121 7.79 11.63 -0.84
N ARG A 122 7.46 12.90 -1.11
CA ARG A 122 8.37 14.03 -0.88
C ARG A 122 8.44 14.41 0.59
N GLN A 123 7.30 14.41 1.30
CA GLN A 123 7.26 14.69 2.74
C GLN A 123 7.96 13.60 3.58
N GLN A 124 7.94 12.33 3.14
CA GLN A 124 8.62 11.23 3.84
C GLN A 124 10.15 11.20 3.60
N LEU A 125 10.63 11.78 2.50
CA LEU A 125 12.07 11.94 2.24
C LEU A 125 12.68 13.08 3.06
N GLU A 126 11.93 14.15 3.35
CA GLU A 126 12.41 15.29 4.15
C GLU A 126 12.42 15.02 5.67
N GLY A 127 11.70 13.99 6.14
CA GLY A 127 11.59 13.66 7.56
C GLY A 127 12.62 12.69 8.13
N LYS A 128 13.55 12.13 7.34
CA LYS A 128 14.50 11.12 7.83
C LYS A 128 15.94 11.43 7.44
N ASN A 129 16.63 12.10 8.36
CA ASN A 129 18.09 12.08 8.46
C ASN A 129 18.56 10.63 8.68
N TYR A 130 18.80 9.88 7.60
CA TYR A 130 19.44 8.58 7.67
C TYR A 130 20.93 8.79 7.98
N SER A 131 21.30 8.49 9.21
CA SER A 131 22.68 8.30 9.63
C SER A 131 23.33 7.23 8.75
N LYS A 132 24.36 7.65 8.01
CA LYS A 132 25.27 6.77 7.25
C LYS A 132 25.98 5.81 8.22
N SER A 133 25.42 4.62 8.43
CA SER A 133 26.16 3.50 9.03
C SER A 133 27.03 2.88 7.94
N LYS A 134 28.36 3.02 8.10
CA LYS A 134 29.38 2.73 7.08
C LYS A 134 29.74 1.25 6.92
N ASN A 135 29.12 0.32 7.64
CA ASN A 135 29.47 -1.10 7.55
C ASN A 135 28.18 -1.94 7.49
N SER A 136 27.74 -2.30 6.29
CA SER A 136 26.66 -3.27 6.07
C SER A 136 27.07 -4.21 4.94
N PRO A 137 26.76 -5.52 5.02
CA PRO A 137 26.84 -6.40 3.86
C PRO A 137 26.13 -5.71 2.70
N GLN A 138 26.74 -5.76 1.51
CA GLN A 138 26.21 -5.21 0.26
C GLN A 138 24.69 -5.38 0.25
N SER A 139 23.95 -4.27 0.36
CA SER A 139 22.53 -4.38 0.67
C SER A 139 21.87 -5.19 -0.43
N LEU A 140 21.00 -6.15 -0.10
CA LEU A 140 20.29 -6.98 -1.09
C LEU A 140 19.60 -6.10 -2.15
N TYR A 141 19.21 -4.89 -1.76
CA TYR A 141 18.79 -3.81 -2.63
C TYR A 141 19.82 -3.41 -3.71
N GLN A 142 21.08 -3.15 -3.34
CA GLN A 142 22.17 -2.86 -4.30
C GLN A 142 22.41 -4.02 -5.27
N GLN A 143 22.29 -5.26 -4.80
CA GLN A 143 22.38 -6.44 -5.66
C GLN A 143 21.23 -6.48 -6.67
N GLY A 144 20.02 -6.07 -6.27
CA GLY A 144 18.87 -5.88 -7.16
C GLY A 144 19.08 -4.77 -8.18
N GLU A 145 19.70 -3.65 -7.80
CA GLU A 145 20.06 -2.57 -8.73
C GLU A 145 21.10 -3.03 -9.77
N GLU A 146 22.12 -3.77 -9.33
CA GLU A 146 23.11 -4.36 -10.24
C GLU A 146 22.46 -5.34 -11.22
N TYR A 147 21.58 -6.21 -10.73
CA TYR A 147 20.82 -7.13 -11.59
C TYR A 147 20.02 -6.38 -12.66
N ILE A 148 19.28 -5.35 -12.26
CA ILE A 148 18.49 -4.53 -13.20
C ILE A 148 19.38 -3.85 -14.22
N ARG A 149 20.56 -3.36 -13.79
CA ARG A 149 21.53 -2.75 -14.68
C ARG A 149 22.11 -3.75 -15.69
N LEU A 150 22.33 -5.00 -15.29
CA LEU A 150 22.82 -6.08 -16.15
C LEU A 150 21.82 -6.48 -17.24
N LEU A 151 20.53 -6.24 -17.05
CA LEU A 151 19.52 -6.53 -18.08
C LEU A 151 19.66 -5.63 -19.32
N ASP A 152 20.39 -4.52 -19.24
CA ASP A 152 20.66 -3.55 -20.32
C ASP A 152 19.40 -3.02 -21.04
N LYS A 153 18.24 -3.12 -20.37
CA LYS A 153 16.94 -2.65 -20.88
C LYS A 153 16.63 -1.20 -20.50
N GLY A 154 17.60 -0.46 -19.97
CA GLY A 154 17.39 0.88 -19.42
C GLY A 154 16.65 0.88 -18.07
N THR A 155 16.01 2.00 -17.73
CA THR A 155 15.35 2.14 -16.42
C THR A 155 14.04 1.35 -16.35
N PRO A 156 13.70 0.72 -15.21
CA PRO A 156 12.47 -0.07 -15.06
C PRO A 156 11.18 0.72 -15.32
N GLN A 157 11.21 2.05 -15.18
CA GLN A 157 10.10 2.93 -15.50
C GLN A 157 9.71 2.91 -16.99
N ASN A 158 10.67 2.64 -17.89
CA ASN A 158 10.45 2.58 -19.33
C ASN A 158 10.02 1.18 -19.81
N TRP A 159 10.07 0.17 -18.95
CA TRP A 159 9.71 -1.19 -19.30
C TRP A 159 8.19 -1.35 -19.38
N SER A 160 7.75 -2.24 -20.28
CA SER A 160 6.34 -2.64 -20.30
C SER A 160 5.95 -3.31 -18.97
N LYS A 161 4.65 -3.29 -18.62
CA LYS A 161 4.17 -3.89 -17.37
C LYS A 161 4.56 -5.37 -17.27
N ASN A 162 4.40 -6.12 -18.36
CA ASN A 162 4.75 -7.53 -18.42
C ASN A 162 6.24 -7.77 -18.13
N GLU A 163 7.13 -6.98 -18.74
CA GLU A 163 8.57 -7.14 -18.53
C GLU A 163 9.00 -6.88 -17.09
N ARG A 164 8.39 -5.87 -16.44
CA ARG A 164 8.61 -5.63 -15.02
C ARG A 164 8.11 -6.80 -14.17
N TYR A 165 6.93 -7.33 -14.49
CA TYR A 165 6.33 -8.42 -13.73
C TYR A 165 7.12 -9.74 -13.86
N GLU A 166 7.77 -9.97 -14.99
CA GLU A 166 8.69 -11.10 -15.18
C GLU A 166 9.93 -11.04 -14.27
N GLN A 167 10.34 -9.84 -13.79
CA GLN A 167 11.51 -9.71 -12.91
C GLN A 167 11.18 -9.95 -11.43
N ILE A 168 9.90 -9.86 -11.05
CA ILE A 168 9.45 -10.03 -9.64
C ILE A 168 9.91 -11.37 -9.04
N PRO A 169 9.74 -12.53 -9.72
CA PRO A 169 10.16 -13.82 -9.17
C PRO A 169 11.67 -13.92 -8.97
N VAL A 170 12.46 -13.36 -9.89
CA VAL A 170 13.94 -13.39 -9.84
C VAL A 170 14.44 -12.58 -8.66
N LEU A 171 13.93 -11.37 -8.48
CA LEU A 171 14.28 -10.51 -7.34
C LEU A 171 13.84 -11.13 -6.00
N ARG A 172 12.71 -11.84 -5.97
CA ARG A 172 12.26 -12.56 -4.77
C ARG A 172 13.14 -13.78 -4.47
N GLN A 173 13.63 -14.49 -5.48
CA GLN A 173 14.60 -15.59 -5.31
C GLN A 173 15.94 -15.10 -4.75
N MET A 174 16.32 -13.85 -5.03
CA MET A 174 17.48 -13.19 -4.42
C MET A 174 17.25 -12.79 -2.95
N GLY A 175 16.05 -13.01 -2.40
CA GLY A 175 15.71 -12.66 -1.03
C GLY A 175 15.35 -11.19 -0.81
N ILE A 176 15.15 -10.43 -1.90
CA ILE A 176 14.76 -9.01 -1.84
C ILE A 176 13.30 -8.92 -1.39
N GLN A 177 12.99 -8.00 -0.46
CA GLN A 177 11.64 -7.86 0.06
C GLN A 177 10.71 -7.22 -0.95
N ASP A 178 9.42 -7.54 -0.90
CA ASP A 178 8.39 -6.99 -1.81
C ASP A 178 8.37 -5.45 -1.85
N ARG A 179 8.71 -4.79 -0.72
CA ARG A 179 8.85 -3.32 -0.65
C ARG A 179 10.02 -2.79 -1.47
N GLU A 180 11.14 -3.50 -1.44
CA GLU A 180 12.36 -3.17 -2.18
C GLU A 180 12.18 -3.49 -3.67
N ILE A 181 11.52 -4.59 -4.00
CA ILE A 181 11.15 -4.94 -5.39
C ILE A 181 10.24 -3.87 -5.99
N ALA A 182 9.25 -3.38 -5.24
CA ALA A 182 8.36 -2.31 -5.68
C ALA A 182 9.13 -1.02 -6.00
N GLN A 183 10.14 -0.68 -5.19
CA GLN A 183 11.03 0.46 -5.42
C GLN A 183 11.91 0.26 -6.65
N LEU A 184 12.56 -0.90 -6.76
CA LEU A 184 13.44 -1.25 -7.87
C LEU A 184 12.71 -1.24 -9.22
N LEU A 185 11.50 -1.81 -9.28
CA LEU A 185 10.74 -1.94 -10.52
C LEU A 185 9.76 -0.78 -10.79
N HIS A 186 9.68 0.21 -9.91
CA HIS A 186 8.69 1.29 -9.97
C HIS A 186 7.25 0.76 -10.14
N ILE A 187 6.87 -0.21 -9.30
CA ILE A 187 5.53 -0.82 -9.27
C ILE A 187 4.88 -0.47 -7.92
N GLY A 188 3.55 -0.29 -7.90
CA GLY A 188 2.83 -0.13 -6.63
C GLY A 188 2.84 -1.42 -5.80
N LEU A 189 2.97 -1.31 -4.47
CA LEU A 189 2.96 -2.48 -3.57
C LEU A 189 1.68 -3.32 -3.74
N GLY A 190 0.53 -2.67 -3.92
CA GLY A 190 -0.75 -3.34 -4.17
C GLY A 190 -0.80 -4.08 -5.52
N GLU A 191 -0.15 -3.56 -6.57
CA GLU A 191 -0.02 -4.28 -7.84
C GLU A 191 0.84 -5.53 -7.66
N LEU A 192 1.93 -5.43 -6.90
CA LEU A 192 2.83 -6.56 -6.62
C LEU A 192 2.13 -7.65 -5.81
N GLN A 193 1.32 -7.28 -4.82
CA GLN A 193 0.48 -8.21 -4.07
C GLN A 193 -0.54 -8.91 -4.99
N LEU A 194 -1.22 -8.16 -5.85
CA LEU A 194 -2.18 -8.72 -6.82
C LEU A 194 -1.50 -9.73 -7.75
N ILE A 195 -0.32 -9.41 -8.28
CA ILE A 195 0.45 -10.31 -9.14
C ILE A 195 0.84 -11.58 -8.39
N SER A 196 1.23 -11.45 -7.12
CA SER A 196 1.57 -12.60 -6.29
C SER A 196 0.36 -13.52 -6.05
N GLU A 197 -0.82 -12.96 -5.86
CA GLU A 197 -2.05 -13.74 -5.70
C GLU A 197 -2.49 -14.43 -6.99
N LEU A 198 -2.44 -13.71 -8.12
CA LEU A 198 -2.77 -14.26 -9.43
C LEU A 198 -1.85 -15.42 -9.80
N ARG A 199 -0.54 -15.29 -9.55
CA ARG A 199 0.44 -16.35 -9.82
C ARG A 199 0.30 -17.56 -8.88
N ARG A 200 -0.21 -17.38 -7.66
CA ARG A 200 -0.49 -18.50 -6.74
C ARG A 200 -1.71 -19.33 -7.16
N ARG A 201 -2.63 -18.74 -7.93
CA ARG A 201 -3.86 -19.36 -8.39
C ARG A 201 -3.77 -19.97 -9.79
N ALA A 202 -2.73 -19.62 -10.56
CA ALA A 202 -2.40 -20.17 -11.88
C ALA A 202 -1.55 -21.43 -11.73
#